data_AF-A0A949RWC0-F1
#
_entry.id   AF-A0A949RWC0-F1
#
_cell.length_a   1.000
_cell.length_b   1.000
_cell.length_c   1.000
_cell.angle_alpha   90.00
_cell.angle_beta   90.00
_cell.angle_gamma   90.00
#
_symmetry.space_group_name_H-M   'P 1'
#
loop_
_entity.id
_entity.type
_entity.pdbx_description
1 polymer ?
#
loop_
_entity_poly.entity_id
_entity_poly.type
_entity_poly.pdbx_seq_one_letter_code
_entity_poly.pdbx_strand_id
1 'polypeptide(L)'
;MDTLQVNPEQTLQSTFYVWEVPGKPIAVHLSFDVVDRILVEVMRGFGAIPRRGAEVGGILLGSVETGEKTVVRIEDFEAVTCEHRRGPSYLLSEGDAARYEEALARRRYGPEKRTYAVGCYRSHTREGLSLSSEDLQHFNAYFPSASAVMLLVKPYATRVSIGGFFFREEDGSIATEAPYLEFPFRRKELGGGANTVGRARDAAPAPVSSPPPLNGSAYSGGAGQNGSAAEPFDSLAGSDEERDRGEEQEPVAGYGYSADPPVPAEPTRTVRRTNVWIPLSFIFLLLGVLVGFQASLSYRPARNAGILNDAYSLSLGASRSGDYLRIHWDRNSPAVRAAQRAVLTISEGAYNKVVDLDVLQLQNPTVYYRNMSDSVRFRLEVFLKERVSVVETFEWKK
;
A
#
# COMPACT_ATOMS: atom_id res chain seq x y z
N MET A 1 -38.07 25.37 -45.97
CA MET A 1 -36.85 24.78 -45.39
C MET A 1 -36.98 24.89 -43.90
N ASP A 2 -36.53 23.87 -43.16
CA ASP A 2 -35.91 23.94 -41.82
C ASP A 2 -35.86 22.53 -41.24
N THR A 3 -34.78 21.83 -41.59
CA THR A 3 -34.55 20.45 -41.17
C THR A 3 -33.94 20.47 -39.77
N LEU A 4 -34.75 20.15 -38.75
CA LEU A 4 -34.25 19.99 -37.38
C LEU A 4 -33.20 18.87 -37.33
N GLN A 5 -31.92 19.25 -37.26
CA GLN A 5 -30.83 18.29 -37.02
C GLN A 5 -30.93 17.78 -35.58
N VAL A 6 -31.48 16.57 -35.42
CA VAL A 6 -31.33 15.80 -34.19
C VAL A 6 -29.85 15.43 -34.06
N ASN A 7 -29.16 16.03 -33.10
CA ASN A 7 -27.73 15.81 -32.87
C ASN A 7 -27.49 14.39 -32.33
N PRO A 8 -26.78 13.49 -33.05
CA PRO A 8 -26.78 12.06 -32.76
C PRO A 8 -25.84 11.64 -31.61
N GLU A 9 -25.13 12.57 -30.96
CA GLU A 9 -24.21 12.26 -29.85
C GLU A 9 -24.79 12.61 -28.45
N GLN A 10 -25.97 12.09 -28.14
CA GLN A 10 -26.26 11.73 -26.74
C GLN A 10 -25.61 10.38 -26.43
N THR A 11 -24.28 10.39 -26.25
CA THR A 11 -23.55 9.22 -25.79
C THR A 11 -24.05 8.83 -24.40
N LEU A 12 -24.86 7.76 -24.34
CA LEU A 12 -25.34 7.19 -23.08
C LEU A 12 -24.14 6.77 -22.22
N GLN A 13 -23.78 7.61 -21.26
CA GLN A 13 -22.77 7.25 -20.27
C GLN A 13 -23.28 6.05 -19.48
N SER A 14 -22.60 4.91 -19.62
CA SER A 14 -22.95 3.69 -18.90
C SER A 14 -23.04 3.98 -17.41
N THR A 15 -24.03 3.42 -16.73
CA THR A 15 -24.12 3.45 -15.26
C THR A 15 -23.30 2.33 -14.61
N PHE A 16 -22.73 1.43 -15.41
CA PHE A 16 -21.98 0.25 -14.97
C PHE A 16 -20.58 0.20 -15.58
N TYR A 17 -19.61 -0.23 -14.79
CA TYR A 17 -18.38 -0.84 -15.28
C TYR A 17 -18.69 -2.29 -15.70
N VAL A 18 -18.24 -2.70 -16.89
CA VAL A 18 -18.31 -4.09 -17.35
C VAL A 18 -16.97 -4.76 -17.09
N TRP A 19 -16.95 -5.70 -16.16
CA TRP A 19 -15.84 -6.62 -15.96
C TRP A 19 -16.12 -7.91 -16.74
N GLU A 20 -15.21 -8.27 -17.64
CA GLU A 20 -15.33 -9.46 -18.46
C GLU A 20 -13.94 -10.03 -18.77
N VAL A 21 -13.85 -11.37 -18.81
CA VAL A 21 -12.65 -12.09 -19.24
C VAL A 21 -13.01 -12.92 -20.49
N PRO A 22 -12.26 -12.81 -21.59
CA PRO A 22 -12.47 -13.63 -22.79
C PRO A 22 -12.41 -15.13 -22.47
N GLY A 23 -13.36 -15.90 -23.01
CA GLY A 23 -13.44 -17.34 -22.79
C GLY A 23 -13.92 -17.78 -21.40
N LYS A 24 -14.41 -16.86 -20.55
CA LYS A 24 -15.04 -17.20 -19.26
C LYS A 24 -16.58 -17.09 -19.31
N PRO A 25 -17.31 -17.94 -18.56
CA PRO A 25 -18.77 -18.07 -18.65
C PRO A 25 -19.57 -16.90 -18.04
N ILE A 26 -18.87 -15.93 -17.44
CA ILE A 26 -19.47 -14.84 -16.65
C ILE A 26 -18.99 -13.46 -17.11
N ALA A 27 -19.90 -12.49 -17.09
CA ALA A 27 -19.61 -11.05 -17.13
C ALA A 27 -20.25 -10.39 -15.90
N VAL A 28 -19.61 -9.35 -15.35
CA VAL A 28 -20.09 -8.66 -14.16
C VAL A 28 -20.27 -7.18 -14.45
N HIS A 29 -21.51 -6.70 -14.35
CA HIS A 29 -21.88 -5.30 -14.53
C HIS A 29 -21.97 -4.64 -13.16
N LEU A 30 -20.92 -3.91 -12.77
CA LEU A 30 -20.79 -3.27 -11.47
C LEU A 30 -21.22 -1.80 -11.53
N SER A 31 -22.28 -1.44 -10.81
CA SER A 31 -22.80 -0.06 -10.75
C SER A 31 -21.74 0.92 -10.23
N PHE A 32 -21.59 2.07 -10.88
CA PHE A 32 -20.65 3.11 -10.44
C PHE A 32 -20.99 3.70 -9.07
N ASP A 33 -22.27 3.70 -8.68
CA ASP A 33 -22.71 4.08 -7.34
C ASP A 33 -22.29 3.04 -6.29
N VAL A 34 -22.29 1.75 -6.63
CA VAL A 34 -21.76 0.68 -5.78
C VAL A 34 -20.25 0.79 -5.64
N VAL A 35 -19.50 1.14 -6.70
CA VAL A 35 -18.05 1.43 -6.60
C VAL A 35 -17.80 2.58 -5.62
N ASP A 36 -18.50 3.71 -5.77
CA ASP A 36 -18.33 4.87 -4.91
C ASP A 36 -18.68 4.56 -3.45
N ARG A 37 -19.79 3.85 -3.19
CA ARG A 37 -20.25 3.52 -1.82
C ARG A 37 -19.44 2.40 -1.14
N ILE A 38 -19.08 1.32 -1.84
CA ILE A 38 -18.20 0.28 -1.28
C ILE A 38 -16.83 0.89 -0.95
N LEU A 39 -16.29 1.77 -1.79
CA LEU A 39 -15.00 2.41 -1.52
C LEU A 39 -15.02 3.25 -0.23
N VAL A 40 -16.14 3.88 0.14
CA VAL A 40 -16.28 4.58 1.42
C VAL A 40 -16.15 3.61 2.60
N GLU A 41 -16.86 2.49 2.60
CA GLU A 41 -16.77 1.49 3.68
C GLU A 41 -15.37 0.83 3.75
N VAL A 42 -14.80 0.50 2.59
CA VAL A 42 -13.45 -0.06 2.48
C VAL A 42 -12.40 0.91 3.05
N MET A 43 -12.49 2.21 2.75
CA MET A 43 -11.55 3.20 3.28
C MET A 43 -11.79 3.56 4.76
N ARG A 44 -13.04 3.48 5.24
CA ARG A 44 -13.37 3.56 6.68
C ARG A 44 -12.70 2.44 7.47
N GLY A 45 -12.88 1.19 7.03
CA GLY A 45 -12.22 0.03 7.62
C GLY A 45 -10.68 0.14 7.57
N PHE A 46 -10.13 0.48 6.39
CA PHE A 46 -8.69 0.65 6.22
C PHE A 46 -8.09 1.74 7.11
N GLY A 47 -8.81 2.85 7.34
CA GLY A 47 -8.38 3.92 8.25
C GLY A 47 -8.50 3.59 9.74
N ALA A 48 -9.37 2.65 10.13
CA ALA A 48 -9.70 2.38 11.54
C ALA A 48 -8.55 1.80 12.38
N ILE A 49 -7.55 1.16 11.76
CA ILE A 49 -6.43 0.51 12.47
C ILE A 49 -5.09 0.92 11.84
N PRO A 50 -4.24 1.69 12.54
CA PRO A 50 -2.97 2.17 12.02
C PRO A 50 -2.09 1.04 11.45
N ARG A 51 -1.50 1.28 10.27
CA ARG A 51 -0.59 0.38 9.53
C ARG A 51 -1.18 -0.98 9.07
N ARG A 52 -2.43 -1.33 9.38
CA ARG A 52 -3.04 -2.63 9.01
C ARG A 52 -4.44 -2.54 8.39
N GLY A 53 -5.27 -1.62 8.87
CA GLY A 53 -6.69 -1.56 8.53
C GLY A 53 -7.52 -2.68 9.17
N ALA A 54 -8.82 -2.42 9.32
CA ALA A 54 -9.85 -3.41 9.58
C ALA A 54 -10.47 -3.84 8.25
N GLU A 55 -10.53 -5.15 7.98
CA GLU A 55 -11.23 -5.65 6.81
C GLU A 55 -12.76 -5.60 7.02
N VAL A 56 -13.47 -5.03 6.06
CA VAL A 56 -14.94 -4.95 5.99
C VAL A 56 -15.48 -5.86 4.89
N GLY A 57 -16.78 -6.12 4.91
CA GLY A 57 -17.43 -6.96 3.90
C GLY A 57 -18.96 -6.92 3.98
N GLY A 58 -19.60 -7.74 3.15
CA GLY A 58 -21.06 -7.81 3.08
C GLY A 58 -21.56 -8.55 1.85
N ILE A 59 -22.85 -8.39 1.57
CA ILE A 59 -23.60 -9.08 0.53
C ILE A 59 -23.76 -8.15 -0.68
N LEU A 60 -23.46 -8.64 -1.87
CA LEU A 60 -23.70 -7.94 -3.14
C LEU A 60 -25.13 -8.18 -3.61
N LEU A 61 -25.81 -7.12 -4.05
CA LEU A 61 -27.22 -7.14 -4.42
C LEU A 61 -27.43 -6.72 -5.88
N GLY A 62 -28.34 -7.39 -6.56
CA GLY A 62 -28.70 -7.10 -7.95
C GLY A 62 -29.38 -8.29 -8.59
N SER A 63 -29.07 -8.58 -9.85
CA SER A 63 -29.77 -9.56 -10.67
C SER A 63 -28.82 -10.41 -11.51
N VAL A 64 -29.21 -11.64 -11.82
CA VAL A 64 -28.49 -12.53 -12.76
C VAL A 64 -29.36 -12.77 -13.98
N GLU A 65 -28.80 -12.53 -15.15
CA GLU A 65 -29.37 -12.98 -16.43
C GLU A 65 -28.55 -14.17 -16.93
N THR A 66 -29.22 -15.28 -17.26
CA THR A 66 -28.59 -16.48 -17.81
C THR A 66 -28.98 -16.64 -19.27
N GLY A 67 -28.02 -16.52 -20.18
CA GLY A 67 -28.15 -16.81 -21.60
C GLY A 67 -26.96 -17.62 -22.11
N GLU A 68 -26.46 -17.31 -23.31
CA GLU A 68 -25.18 -17.85 -23.82
C GLU A 68 -23.99 -17.51 -22.90
N LYS A 69 -24.10 -16.42 -22.14
CA LYS A 69 -23.21 -16.00 -21.07
C LYS A 69 -24.02 -15.63 -19.83
N THR A 70 -23.48 -15.86 -18.64
CA THR A 70 -24.10 -15.41 -17.39
C THR A 70 -23.71 -13.96 -17.13
N VAL A 71 -24.68 -13.06 -16.99
CA VAL A 71 -24.44 -11.62 -16.71
C VAL A 71 -24.96 -11.28 -15.33
N VAL A 72 -24.03 -11.03 -14.39
CA VAL A 72 -24.33 -10.63 -13.02
C VAL A 72 -24.31 -9.11 -12.91
N ARG A 73 -25.46 -8.50 -12.66
CA ARG A 73 -25.58 -7.07 -12.36
C ARG A 73 -25.48 -6.88 -10.85
N ILE A 74 -24.60 -5.98 -10.44
CA ILE A 74 -24.47 -5.52 -9.05
C ILE A 74 -24.98 -4.09 -9.01
N GLU A 75 -26.19 -3.93 -8.49
CA GLU A 75 -26.93 -2.67 -8.42
C GLU A 75 -26.85 -2.02 -7.03
N ASP A 76 -26.67 -2.83 -5.97
CA ASP A 76 -26.59 -2.38 -4.58
C ASP A 76 -25.73 -3.34 -3.70
N PHE A 77 -25.58 -3.06 -2.40
CA PHE A 77 -24.96 -3.98 -1.44
C PHE A 77 -25.50 -3.77 0.00
N GLU A 78 -25.46 -4.82 0.81
CA GLU A 78 -25.71 -4.74 2.26
C GLU A 78 -24.41 -5.05 3.01
N ALA A 79 -23.80 -4.02 3.59
CA ALA A 79 -22.63 -4.17 4.46
C ALA A 79 -23.04 -4.92 5.75
N VAL A 80 -22.23 -5.89 6.17
CA VAL A 80 -22.47 -6.63 7.42
C VAL A 80 -21.33 -6.32 8.39
N THR A 81 -21.68 -5.87 9.60
CA THR A 81 -20.70 -5.50 10.63
C THR A 81 -20.00 -6.72 11.19
N CYS A 82 -18.66 -6.73 11.16
CA CYS A 82 -17.84 -7.70 11.86
C CYS A 82 -17.33 -7.12 13.19
N GLU A 83 -17.39 -7.90 14.28
CA GLU A 83 -16.83 -7.53 15.60
C GLU A 83 -15.30 -7.72 15.70
N HIS A 84 -14.64 -8.22 14.65
CA HIS A 84 -13.18 -8.42 14.57
C HIS A 84 -12.56 -9.22 15.76
N ARG A 85 -13.35 -10.08 16.42
CA ARG A 85 -12.92 -10.89 17.57
C ARG A 85 -11.71 -11.78 17.27
N ARG A 86 -11.53 -12.19 16.00
CA ARG A 86 -10.40 -12.99 15.51
C ARG A 86 -9.27 -12.12 14.92
N GLY A 87 -9.17 -10.88 15.40
CA GLY A 87 -8.34 -9.83 14.81
C GLY A 87 -9.02 -9.17 13.60
N PRO A 88 -8.37 -8.16 13.01
CA PRO A 88 -8.98 -7.25 12.04
C PRO A 88 -9.06 -7.78 10.60
N SER A 89 -9.01 -9.10 10.40
CA SER A 89 -9.51 -9.69 9.17
C SER A 89 -11.02 -9.89 9.28
N TYR A 90 -11.73 -9.92 8.15
CA TYR A 90 -13.19 -10.09 8.13
C TYR A 90 -13.55 -11.57 8.37
N LEU A 91 -13.42 -12.01 9.63
CA LEU A 91 -13.52 -13.40 10.07
C LEU A 91 -14.64 -13.55 11.08
N LEU A 92 -15.86 -13.68 10.55
CA LEU A 92 -17.12 -13.73 11.30
C LEU A 92 -17.03 -14.59 12.57
N SER A 93 -17.34 -14.01 13.73
CA SER A 93 -17.71 -14.77 14.93
C SER A 93 -19.12 -15.35 14.79
N GLU A 94 -19.56 -16.19 15.72
CA GLU A 94 -20.92 -16.75 15.73
C GLU A 94 -22.01 -15.66 15.65
N GLY A 95 -21.83 -14.54 16.37
CA GLY A 95 -22.74 -13.39 16.32
C GLY A 95 -22.67 -12.60 15.00
N ASP A 96 -21.51 -12.55 14.35
CA ASP A 96 -21.38 -11.97 13.01
C ASP A 96 -22.03 -12.86 11.95
N ALA A 97 -21.87 -14.19 12.06
CA ALA A 97 -22.46 -15.17 11.17
C ALA A 97 -24.00 -15.16 11.26
N ALA A 98 -24.57 -15.10 12.47
CA ALA A 98 -26.01 -14.95 12.66
C ALA A 98 -26.56 -13.66 11.99
N ARG A 99 -25.86 -12.53 12.13
CA ARG A 99 -26.22 -11.27 11.43
C ARG A 99 -26.08 -11.40 9.91
N TYR A 100 -25.05 -12.10 9.43
CA TYR A 100 -24.84 -12.35 8.01
C TYR A 100 -25.94 -13.24 7.41
N GLU A 101 -26.36 -14.27 8.14
CA GLU A 101 -27.44 -15.18 7.76
C GLU A 101 -28.81 -14.51 7.76
N GLU A 102 -29.09 -13.64 8.72
CA GLU A 102 -30.32 -12.85 8.76
C GLU A 102 -30.37 -11.87 7.56
N ALA A 103 -29.28 -11.15 7.29
CA ALA A 103 -29.13 -10.29 6.12
C ALA A 103 -29.30 -11.07 4.81
N LEU A 104 -28.66 -12.22 4.69
CA LEU A 104 -28.77 -13.10 3.53
C LEU A 104 -30.20 -13.62 3.36
N ALA A 105 -30.88 -14.02 4.44
CA ALA A 105 -32.27 -14.47 4.41
C ALA A 105 -33.22 -13.40 3.88
N ARG A 106 -33.11 -12.15 4.37
CA ARG A 106 -33.86 -10.99 3.83
C ARG A 106 -33.60 -10.80 2.32
N ARG A 107 -32.37 -11.02 1.88
CA ARG A 107 -31.90 -10.78 0.50
C ARG A 107 -31.92 -12.00 -0.43
N ARG A 108 -32.37 -13.18 0.01
CA ARG A 108 -32.54 -14.38 -0.84
C ARG A 108 -33.42 -14.08 -2.06
N TYR A 109 -33.14 -14.77 -3.17
CA TYR A 109 -33.96 -14.74 -4.39
C TYR A 109 -35.44 -14.99 -4.09
N GLY A 110 -36.30 -14.31 -4.83
CA GLY A 110 -37.74 -14.54 -4.90
C GLY A 110 -38.27 -13.88 -6.18
N PRO A 111 -39.28 -14.45 -6.85
CA PRO A 111 -39.66 -14.04 -8.22
C PRO A 111 -40.14 -12.59 -8.34
N GLU A 112 -40.63 -11.99 -7.25
CA GLU A 112 -41.07 -10.58 -7.22
C GLU A 112 -39.95 -9.60 -6.83
N LYS A 113 -38.76 -10.09 -6.44
CA LYS A 113 -37.62 -9.24 -6.06
C LYS A 113 -36.79 -8.88 -7.30
N ARG A 114 -36.87 -7.62 -7.75
CA ARG A 114 -35.95 -7.07 -8.77
C ARG A 114 -34.47 -7.29 -8.41
N THR A 115 -34.11 -7.16 -7.13
CA THR A 115 -32.74 -7.32 -6.65
C THR A 115 -32.66 -8.31 -5.48
N TYR A 116 -31.70 -9.23 -5.55
CA TYR A 116 -31.43 -10.26 -4.55
C TYR A 116 -29.92 -10.44 -4.36
N ALA A 117 -29.52 -11.29 -3.41
CA ALA A 117 -28.13 -11.60 -3.12
C ALA A 117 -27.48 -12.37 -4.29
N VAL A 118 -26.56 -11.72 -5.00
CA VAL A 118 -25.81 -12.27 -6.15
C VAL A 118 -24.36 -12.65 -5.81
N GLY A 119 -23.92 -12.35 -4.58
CA GLY A 119 -22.54 -12.58 -4.18
C GLY A 119 -22.17 -11.93 -2.85
N CYS A 120 -20.89 -11.87 -2.57
CA CYS A 120 -20.34 -11.17 -1.40
C CYS A 120 -19.14 -10.30 -1.79
N TYR A 121 -18.77 -9.36 -0.92
CA TYR A 121 -17.53 -8.61 -1.05
C TYR A 121 -16.76 -8.57 0.26
N ARG A 122 -15.44 -8.42 0.14
CA ARG A 122 -14.52 -8.24 1.27
C ARG A 122 -13.38 -7.29 0.89
N SER A 123 -13.02 -6.37 1.77
CA SER A 123 -11.76 -5.63 1.61
C SER A 123 -10.57 -6.52 1.96
N HIS A 124 -9.50 -6.47 1.18
CA HIS A 124 -8.32 -7.33 1.36
C HIS A 124 -7.10 -6.51 1.80
N THR A 125 -6.56 -6.74 3.01
CA THR A 125 -5.37 -6.01 3.54
C THR A 125 -4.08 -6.83 3.58
N ARG A 126 -4.10 -8.07 3.09
CA ARG A 126 -2.92 -8.96 2.98
C ARG A 126 -2.14 -8.68 1.70
N GLU A 127 -1.03 -9.40 1.46
CA GLU A 127 -0.28 -9.26 0.21
C GLU A 127 -0.86 -10.08 -0.96
N GLY A 128 -0.58 -9.62 -2.19
CA GLY A 128 -1.27 -10.09 -3.39
C GLY A 128 -2.72 -9.60 -3.46
N LEU A 129 -3.60 -10.38 -4.11
CA LEU A 129 -5.05 -10.23 -4.10
C LEU A 129 -5.67 -11.63 -4.27
N SER A 130 -5.66 -12.42 -3.18
CA SER A 130 -6.07 -13.83 -3.18
C SER A 130 -7.20 -14.13 -2.20
N LEU A 131 -7.90 -15.24 -2.44
CA LEU A 131 -8.85 -15.84 -1.51
C LEU A 131 -8.12 -16.68 -0.45
N SER A 132 -8.57 -16.65 0.80
CA SER A 132 -8.13 -17.61 1.82
C SER A 132 -9.03 -18.84 1.90
N SER A 133 -8.60 -19.83 2.68
CA SER A 133 -9.42 -20.99 3.10
C SER A 133 -10.75 -20.57 3.73
N GLU A 134 -10.76 -19.47 4.49
CA GLU A 134 -11.95 -18.92 5.14
C GLU A 134 -12.89 -18.24 4.13
N ASP A 135 -12.33 -17.52 3.15
CA ASP A 135 -13.10 -16.93 2.04
C ASP A 135 -13.83 -18.03 1.24
N LEU A 136 -13.11 -19.09 0.88
CA LEU A 136 -13.68 -20.26 0.19
C LEU A 136 -14.78 -20.94 1.01
N GLN A 137 -14.55 -21.17 2.30
CA GLN A 137 -15.54 -21.79 3.18
C GLN A 137 -16.82 -20.94 3.27
N HIS A 138 -16.68 -19.63 3.49
CA HIS A 138 -17.77 -18.67 3.54
C HIS A 138 -18.55 -18.60 2.21
N PHE A 139 -17.83 -18.51 1.09
CA PHE A 139 -18.43 -18.40 -0.24
C PHE A 139 -19.10 -19.70 -0.72
N ASN A 140 -18.59 -20.87 -0.32
CA ASN A 140 -19.23 -22.16 -0.56
C ASN A 140 -20.46 -22.39 0.33
N ALA A 141 -20.43 -21.97 1.59
CA ALA A 141 -21.57 -22.12 2.51
C ALA A 141 -22.75 -21.22 2.12
N TYR A 142 -22.49 -19.95 1.83
CA TYR A 142 -23.55 -18.94 1.65
C TYR A 142 -23.92 -18.66 0.19
N PHE A 143 -23.04 -18.96 -0.77
CA PHE A 143 -23.24 -18.67 -2.20
C PHE A 143 -22.89 -19.85 -3.11
N PRO A 144 -23.53 -21.02 -2.97
CA PRO A 144 -23.18 -22.23 -3.74
C PRO A 144 -23.51 -22.18 -5.24
N SER A 145 -24.18 -21.13 -5.75
CA SER A 145 -24.49 -21.01 -7.18
C SER A 145 -23.22 -20.79 -8.02
N ALA A 146 -23.17 -21.40 -9.21
CA ALA A 146 -22.15 -21.09 -10.22
C ALA A 146 -22.21 -19.63 -10.69
N SER A 147 -23.40 -19.01 -10.66
CA SER A 147 -23.62 -17.60 -11.01
C SER A 147 -23.22 -16.59 -9.93
N ALA A 148 -22.80 -17.05 -8.74
CA ALA A 148 -22.43 -16.15 -7.67
C ALA A 148 -21.00 -15.61 -7.86
N VAL A 149 -20.77 -14.39 -7.38
CA VAL A 149 -19.45 -13.74 -7.43
C VAL A 149 -18.94 -13.31 -6.05
N MET A 150 -17.62 -13.34 -5.87
CA MET A 150 -16.94 -12.74 -4.73
C MET A 150 -16.04 -11.61 -5.21
N LEU A 151 -16.24 -10.41 -4.65
CA LEU A 151 -15.44 -9.23 -4.94
C LEU A 151 -14.42 -9.00 -3.83
N LEU A 152 -13.12 -9.07 -4.15
CA LEU A 152 -12.08 -8.53 -3.28
C LEU A 152 -11.74 -7.09 -3.67
N VAL A 153 -11.61 -6.21 -2.68
CA VAL A 153 -11.14 -4.82 -2.87
C VAL A 153 -9.94 -4.55 -1.98
N LYS A 154 -8.74 -4.39 -2.56
CA LYS A 154 -7.51 -4.04 -1.82
C LYS A 154 -7.33 -2.51 -1.77
N PRO A 155 -7.51 -1.86 -0.60
CA PRO A 155 -7.29 -0.43 -0.45
C PRO A 155 -5.80 -0.06 -0.45
N TYR A 156 -5.52 1.20 -0.78
CA TYR A 156 -4.21 1.81 -0.61
C TYR A 156 -4.36 3.26 -0.13
N ALA A 157 -3.43 3.74 0.70
CA ALA A 157 -3.46 5.12 1.21
C ALA A 157 -3.12 6.17 0.14
N THR A 158 -2.24 5.82 -0.80
CA THR A 158 -1.59 6.78 -1.74
C THR A 158 -1.82 6.45 -3.22
N ARG A 159 -2.49 5.34 -3.55
CA ARG A 159 -2.83 4.97 -4.92
C ARG A 159 -4.28 4.48 -5.01
N VAL A 160 -4.76 4.22 -6.22
CA VAL A 160 -6.10 3.68 -6.44
C VAL A 160 -6.19 2.26 -5.86
N SER A 161 -7.28 2.00 -5.13
CA SER A 161 -7.69 0.66 -4.67
C SER A 161 -7.84 -0.30 -5.85
N ILE A 162 -7.59 -1.59 -5.66
CA ILE A 162 -7.73 -2.60 -6.73
C ILE A 162 -8.89 -3.54 -6.42
N GLY A 163 -9.74 -3.77 -7.41
CA GLY A 163 -10.81 -4.76 -7.38
C GLY A 163 -10.41 -6.02 -8.15
N GLY A 164 -10.95 -7.16 -7.72
CA GLY A 164 -10.85 -8.44 -8.42
C GLY A 164 -12.09 -9.28 -8.17
N PHE A 165 -12.66 -9.86 -9.23
CA PHE A 165 -13.79 -10.78 -9.13
C PHE A 165 -13.33 -12.24 -9.18
N PHE A 166 -13.97 -13.04 -8.33
CA PHE A 166 -13.84 -14.48 -8.22
C PHE A 166 -15.22 -15.12 -8.39
N PHE A 167 -15.27 -16.29 -9.01
CA PHE A 167 -16.49 -17.01 -9.39
C PHE A 167 -16.14 -18.49 -9.56
N ARG A 168 -17.14 -19.35 -9.80
CA ARG A 168 -16.91 -20.78 -10.09
C ARG A 168 -16.78 -21.03 -11.58
N GLU A 169 -15.77 -21.79 -11.94
CA GLU A 169 -15.59 -22.36 -13.28
C GLU A 169 -16.62 -23.46 -13.55
N GLU A 170 -16.68 -23.94 -14.80
CA GLU A 170 -17.62 -24.98 -15.24
C GLU A 170 -17.40 -26.34 -14.53
N ASP A 171 -16.18 -26.60 -14.06
CA ASP A 171 -15.84 -27.77 -13.23
C ASP A 171 -16.14 -27.57 -11.72
N GLY A 172 -16.67 -26.40 -11.34
CA GLY A 172 -16.96 -26.01 -9.97
C GLY A 172 -15.75 -25.47 -9.18
N SER A 173 -14.55 -25.44 -9.77
CA SER A 173 -13.35 -24.88 -9.13
C SER A 173 -13.38 -23.35 -9.05
N ILE A 174 -12.49 -22.77 -8.24
CA ILE A 174 -12.30 -21.32 -8.08
C ILE A 174 -10.80 -21.05 -8.14
N ALA A 175 -10.36 -20.10 -8.96
CA ALA A 175 -8.98 -19.63 -8.99
C ALA A 175 -8.67 -18.81 -7.71
N THR A 176 -7.87 -19.35 -6.79
CA THR A 176 -7.62 -18.75 -5.46
C THR A 176 -6.53 -17.69 -5.44
N GLU A 177 -5.44 -17.94 -6.17
CA GLU A 177 -4.17 -17.20 -6.01
C GLU A 177 -4.21 -15.77 -6.55
N ALA A 178 -5.05 -15.52 -7.56
CA ALA A 178 -5.28 -14.22 -8.17
C ALA A 178 -6.61 -14.23 -8.95
N PRO A 179 -7.30 -13.09 -9.11
CA PRO A 179 -8.43 -12.98 -10.02
C PRO A 179 -7.93 -13.03 -11.47
N TYR A 180 -8.79 -13.48 -12.41
CA TYR A 180 -8.45 -13.49 -13.84
C TYR A 180 -8.21 -12.09 -14.43
N LEU A 181 -8.75 -11.04 -13.81
CA LEU A 181 -8.55 -9.65 -14.20
C LEU A 181 -8.69 -8.72 -12.97
N GLU A 182 -7.59 -8.05 -12.60
CA GLU A 182 -7.61 -6.92 -11.67
C GLU A 182 -8.06 -5.64 -12.37
N PHE A 183 -8.76 -4.76 -11.63
CA PHE A 183 -9.23 -3.46 -12.14
C PHE A 183 -9.11 -2.34 -11.09
N PRO A 184 -8.96 -1.06 -11.49
CA PRO A 184 -8.90 0.05 -10.53
C PRO A 184 -10.29 0.28 -9.90
N PHE A 185 -10.43 0.04 -8.60
CA PHE A 185 -11.69 0.21 -7.87
C PHE A 185 -11.96 1.69 -7.54
N ARG A 186 -12.20 2.48 -8.59
CA ARG A 186 -12.56 3.91 -8.52
C ARG A 186 -13.28 4.32 -9.80
N ARG A 187 -14.51 4.82 -9.66
CA ARG A 187 -15.40 5.25 -10.75
C ARG A 187 -14.72 6.04 -11.88
N LYS A 188 -13.88 7.02 -11.56
CA LYS A 188 -13.18 7.86 -12.53
C LYS A 188 -12.27 7.05 -13.47
N GLU A 189 -11.53 6.09 -12.92
CA GLU A 189 -10.57 5.26 -13.70
C GLU A 189 -11.30 4.20 -14.55
N LEU A 190 -12.54 3.86 -14.17
CA LEU A 190 -13.43 2.92 -14.86
C LEU A 190 -14.35 3.62 -15.88
N GLY A 191 -14.08 4.88 -16.24
CA GLY A 191 -14.84 5.64 -17.23
C GLY A 191 -16.15 6.26 -16.74
N GLY A 192 -16.57 6.01 -15.49
CA GLY A 192 -17.84 6.50 -14.91
C GLY A 192 -17.89 8.00 -14.57
N GLY A 193 -16.95 8.80 -15.09
CA GLY A 193 -16.89 10.25 -14.94
C GLY A 193 -16.60 10.74 -13.51
N ALA A 194 -16.97 12.00 -13.24
CA ALA A 194 -16.99 12.56 -11.90
C ALA A 194 -18.26 12.11 -11.16
N ASN A 195 -18.18 11.95 -9.83
CA ASN A 195 -19.35 11.57 -9.03
C ASN A 195 -20.37 12.72 -8.95
N THR A 196 -21.52 12.54 -9.61
CA THR A 196 -22.62 13.52 -9.68
C THR A 196 -23.56 13.51 -8.47
N VAL A 197 -23.48 12.49 -7.59
CA VAL A 197 -24.42 12.29 -6.47
C VAL A 197 -24.40 13.47 -5.48
N GLY A 198 -23.28 14.19 -5.38
CA GLY A 198 -23.17 15.40 -4.55
C GLY A 198 -23.99 16.60 -5.05
N ARG A 199 -24.24 16.75 -6.36
CA ARG A 199 -24.88 17.96 -6.91
C ARG A 199 -26.41 17.90 -6.98
N ALA A 200 -26.98 16.70 -6.86
CA ALA A 200 -28.43 16.48 -6.97
C ALA A 200 -29.20 16.62 -5.64
N ARG A 201 -28.51 16.69 -4.48
CA ARG A 201 -29.14 16.80 -3.16
C ARG A 201 -29.25 18.23 -2.62
N ASP A 202 -28.41 19.14 -3.09
CA ASP A 202 -28.46 20.57 -2.71
C ASP A 202 -29.47 21.38 -3.55
N ALA A 203 -30.11 20.74 -4.53
CA ALA A 203 -31.23 21.29 -5.29
C ALA A 203 -32.52 21.26 -4.46
N ALA A 204 -32.56 22.02 -3.36
CA ALA A 204 -33.77 22.22 -2.57
C ALA A 204 -34.92 22.75 -3.44
N PRO A 205 -36.15 22.22 -3.32
CA PRO A 205 -37.29 22.77 -4.04
C PRO A 205 -37.52 24.22 -3.62
N ALA A 206 -37.87 25.08 -4.59
CA ALA A 206 -38.11 26.50 -4.32
C ALA A 206 -39.20 26.67 -3.24
N PRO A 207 -39.02 27.59 -2.28
CA PRO A 207 -39.90 27.69 -1.12
C PRO A 207 -41.31 28.09 -1.54
N VAL A 208 -42.28 27.21 -1.30
CA VAL A 208 -43.71 27.50 -1.45
C VAL A 208 -44.08 28.57 -0.41
N SER A 209 -44.78 29.62 -0.84
CA SER A 209 -45.10 30.78 -0.01
C SER A 209 -46.01 30.44 1.17
N SER A 210 -45.49 30.58 2.39
CA SER A 210 -46.27 30.43 3.63
C SER A 210 -47.29 31.57 3.85
N PRO A 211 -48.47 31.29 4.42
CA PRO A 211 -49.37 32.33 4.92
C PRO A 211 -48.79 33.09 6.14
N PRO A 212 -49.31 34.29 6.48
CA PRO A 212 -48.83 35.07 7.62
C PRO A 212 -49.25 34.45 8.97
N PRO A 213 -48.45 34.65 10.05
CA PRO A 213 -48.77 34.14 11.38
C PRO A 213 -49.86 34.99 12.08
N LEU A 214 -50.65 34.33 12.93
CA LEU A 214 -51.56 34.98 13.88
C LEU A 214 -50.85 35.24 15.22
N ASN A 215 -51.12 36.39 15.84
CA ASN A 215 -50.62 36.73 17.17
C ASN A 215 -51.24 35.85 18.27
N GLY A 216 -50.47 35.46 19.30
CA GLY A 216 -50.94 34.50 20.30
C GLY A 216 -50.17 34.39 21.62
N SER A 217 -49.94 35.53 22.31
CA SER A 217 -49.54 35.67 23.73
C SER A 217 -48.28 34.96 24.27
N ALA A 218 -47.51 35.73 25.06
CA ALA A 218 -46.39 35.25 25.85
C ALA A 218 -46.81 34.38 27.06
N TYR A 219 -45.84 33.61 27.57
CA TYR A 219 -45.62 33.38 29.01
C TYR A 219 -44.11 33.42 29.31
N SER A 220 -43.73 33.67 30.56
CA SER A 220 -42.38 34.07 30.96
C SER A 220 -41.80 33.26 32.13
N GLY A 221 -40.48 33.11 32.17
CA GLY A 221 -39.72 32.61 33.32
C GLY A 221 -38.93 31.32 33.02
N GLY A 222 -37.68 31.17 33.46
CA GLY A 222 -36.82 32.11 34.18
C GLY A 222 -35.34 31.68 34.10
N ALA A 223 -34.42 32.60 34.39
CA ALA A 223 -32.98 32.35 34.28
C ALA A 223 -32.36 31.90 35.62
N GLY A 224 -31.28 31.13 35.55
CA GLY A 224 -30.45 30.78 36.70
C GLY A 224 -29.00 30.51 36.27
N GLN A 225 -28.05 31.30 36.76
CA GLN A 225 -26.61 31.11 36.60
C GLN A 225 -25.95 31.00 37.98
N ASN A 226 -24.85 30.23 38.05
CA ASN A 226 -23.70 30.28 38.97
C ASN A 226 -22.66 29.26 38.42
N GLY A 227 -21.35 29.30 38.65
CA GLY A 227 -20.56 29.91 39.73
C GLY A 227 -20.24 28.85 40.82
N SER A 228 -19.01 28.62 41.31
CA SER A 228 -17.69 29.22 41.00
C SER A 228 -16.52 28.35 41.54
N ALA A 229 -15.32 28.52 40.95
CA ALA A 229 -13.92 28.36 41.43
C ALA A 229 -13.45 27.32 42.53
N ALA A 230 -12.32 26.67 42.21
CA ALA A 230 -11.05 26.46 42.97
C ALA A 230 -10.96 25.76 44.37
N GLU A 231 -10.11 24.70 44.44
CA GLU A 231 -8.86 24.52 45.23
C GLU A 231 -8.67 25.18 46.64
N PRO A 232 -7.76 24.68 47.53
CA PRO A 232 -7.53 23.30 48.01
C PRO A 232 -7.21 23.20 49.55
N PHE A 233 -7.12 21.99 50.12
CA PHE A 233 -6.50 21.65 51.44
C PHE A 233 -6.13 20.14 51.41
N ASP A 234 -4.98 19.58 51.83
CA ASP A 234 -3.87 19.90 52.76
C ASP A 234 -3.93 19.15 54.13
N SER A 235 -2.75 18.84 54.71
CA SER A 235 -2.47 18.20 56.02
C SER A 235 -2.72 16.66 56.15
N LEU A 236 -1.95 15.86 56.92
CA LEU A 236 -0.70 16.10 57.69
C LEU A 236 -0.01 14.76 58.14
N ALA A 237 1.31 14.83 58.46
CA ALA A 237 2.13 13.93 59.30
C ALA A 237 2.28 12.43 58.89
N GLY A 238 3.34 11.69 59.25
CA GLY A 238 4.64 11.97 59.91
C GLY A 238 5.64 10.85 59.53
N SER A 239 6.86 10.71 60.06
CA SER A 239 7.52 11.32 61.23
C SER A 239 9.06 11.35 61.06
N ASP A 240 9.75 12.00 61.99
CA ASP A 240 11.21 12.14 62.06
C ASP A 240 11.95 10.85 62.46
N GLU A 241 13.24 10.74 62.10
CA GLU A 241 14.34 10.89 63.07
C GLU A 241 15.71 11.01 62.37
N GLU A 242 16.66 11.67 63.05
CA GLU A 242 17.95 12.12 62.52
C GLU A 242 19.08 11.72 63.49
N ARG A 243 20.23 11.23 62.98
CA ARG A 243 21.45 11.12 63.81
C ARG A 243 22.77 11.15 63.04
N ASP A 244 23.53 12.19 63.35
CA ASP A 244 24.90 12.46 62.94
C ASP A 244 25.94 11.88 63.93
N ARG A 245 27.15 11.57 63.41
CA ARG A 245 28.49 11.97 63.94
C ARG A 245 29.64 11.16 63.33
N GLY A 246 30.74 11.81 62.95
CA GLY A 246 31.96 11.09 62.52
C GLY A 246 33.16 11.89 61.99
N GLU A 247 33.49 13.05 62.56
CA GLU A 247 34.79 13.73 62.33
C GLU A 247 35.92 13.05 63.19
N GLU A 248 37.24 13.23 63.05
CA GLU A 248 38.08 14.28 62.42
C GLU A 248 39.58 13.84 62.23
N GLN A 249 40.37 14.62 61.45
CA GLN A 249 41.85 14.86 61.49
C GLN A 249 42.96 13.79 61.18
N GLU A 250 44.01 14.24 60.46
CA GLU A 250 45.40 13.71 60.37
C GLU A 250 46.35 14.43 61.38
N PRO A 251 47.61 13.96 61.61
CA PRO A 251 48.76 14.75 61.09
C PRO A 251 50.13 14.04 60.80
N VAL A 252 50.71 14.34 59.61
CA VAL A 252 52.08 14.91 59.36
C VAL A 252 53.42 14.16 59.65
N ALA A 253 54.28 14.08 58.60
CA ALA A 253 55.78 13.95 58.54
C ALA A 253 56.48 12.64 59.00
N GLY A 254 57.72 12.29 58.54
CA GLY A 254 58.66 12.92 57.58
C GLY A 254 59.99 12.13 57.37
N TYR A 255 60.98 12.74 56.68
CA TYR A 255 62.31 12.19 56.26
C TYR A 255 62.27 11.10 55.14
N GLY A 256 63.23 10.92 54.21
CA GLY A 256 64.60 11.45 54.00
C GLY A 256 65.63 10.29 54.06
N TYR A 257 66.51 9.97 53.08
CA TYR A 257 67.33 10.79 52.17
C TYR A 257 67.75 10.00 50.88
N SER A 258 68.54 10.60 49.97
CA SER A 258 68.90 10.10 48.62
C SER A 258 70.29 9.43 48.49
N ALA A 259 70.53 8.60 47.45
CA ALA A 259 71.74 8.60 46.57
C ALA A 259 71.75 7.46 45.50
N ASP A 260 72.43 7.70 44.36
CA ASP A 260 72.64 6.79 43.20
C ASP A 260 73.77 7.41 42.30
N PRO A 261 74.41 6.75 41.31
CA PRO A 261 75.09 5.43 41.19
C PRO A 261 76.64 5.60 41.06
N PRO A 262 77.46 4.62 40.55
CA PRO A 262 77.81 4.55 39.10
C PRO A 262 78.11 3.13 38.50
N VAL A 263 78.41 3.04 37.18
CA VAL A 263 78.39 1.79 36.35
C VAL A 263 79.57 1.72 35.33
N PRO A 264 80.36 0.61 35.22
CA PRO A 264 80.28 -0.38 34.10
C PRO A 264 80.58 -1.85 34.60
N ALA A 265 80.89 -2.94 33.85
CA ALA A 265 81.15 -3.28 32.42
C ALA A 265 80.75 -4.77 32.17
N GLU A 266 80.33 -5.29 30.99
CA GLU A 266 81.05 -5.73 29.75
C GLU A 266 82.08 -6.90 29.88
N PRO A 267 82.32 -7.75 28.82
CA PRO A 267 81.42 -8.24 27.74
C PRO A 267 81.69 -9.70 27.23
N THR A 268 80.86 -10.26 26.33
CA THR A 268 81.21 -11.12 25.13
C THR A 268 79.92 -11.59 24.38
N ARG A 269 79.72 -11.35 23.07
CA ARG A 269 80.11 -12.15 21.85
C ARG A 269 79.53 -13.57 21.78
N THR A 270 78.97 -14.12 20.68
CA THR A 270 78.68 -13.71 19.26
C THR A 270 77.57 -14.67 18.70
N VAL A 271 76.94 -14.59 17.51
CA VAL A 271 77.41 -14.49 16.09
C VAL A 271 76.29 -13.93 15.17
N ARG A 272 76.66 -13.49 13.95
CA ARG A 272 75.80 -13.02 12.82
C ARG A 272 74.65 -14.00 12.47
N ARG A 273 73.42 -13.57 12.14
CA ARG A 273 72.91 -12.67 11.07
C ARG A 273 72.85 -13.31 9.66
N THR A 274 71.65 -13.63 9.20
CA THR A 274 71.28 -13.78 7.77
C THR A 274 70.06 -12.90 7.48
N ASN A 275 70.29 -11.61 7.21
CA ASN A 275 69.25 -10.72 6.73
C ASN A 275 68.95 -11.02 5.26
N VAL A 276 67.89 -11.78 4.97
CA VAL A 276 67.15 -11.53 3.72
C VAL A 276 66.22 -10.36 4.00
N TRP A 277 66.71 -9.14 3.78
CA TRP A 277 65.84 -7.96 3.77
C TRP A 277 65.05 -7.99 2.47
N ILE A 278 64.02 -8.83 2.43
CA ILE A 278 62.92 -8.62 1.49
C ILE A 278 62.39 -7.24 1.85
N PRO A 279 62.51 -6.22 0.98
CA PRO A 279 61.95 -4.91 1.30
C PRO A 279 60.44 -5.14 1.46
N LEU A 280 59.82 -4.49 2.45
CA LEU A 280 58.44 -4.78 2.83
C LEU A 280 57.47 -4.67 1.63
N SER A 281 57.80 -3.80 0.67
CA SER A 281 57.18 -3.66 -0.65
C SER A 281 57.13 -4.93 -1.51
N PHE A 282 58.10 -5.85 -1.45
CA PHE A 282 58.07 -7.09 -2.24
C PHE A 282 57.10 -8.13 -1.66
N ILE A 283 56.95 -8.15 -0.32
CA ILE A 283 55.89 -8.94 0.34
C ILE A 283 54.53 -8.33 0.01
N PHE A 284 54.37 -7.00 0.10
CA PHE A 284 53.13 -6.34 -0.32
C PHE A 284 52.86 -6.44 -1.83
N LEU A 285 53.88 -6.58 -2.68
CA LEU A 285 53.71 -6.80 -4.12
C LEU A 285 53.26 -8.23 -4.43
N LEU A 286 53.89 -9.25 -3.82
CA LEU A 286 53.43 -10.64 -3.97
C LEU A 286 52.05 -10.85 -3.34
N LEU A 287 51.78 -10.27 -2.17
CA LEU A 287 50.46 -10.28 -1.54
C LEU A 287 49.44 -9.51 -2.37
N GLY A 288 49.79 -8.34 -2.91
CA GLY A 288 48.93 -7.54 -3.78
C GLY A 288 48.62 -8.21 -5.12
N VAL A 289 49.58 -8.92 -5.71
CA VAL A 289 49.35 -9.76 -6.90
C VAL A 289 48.49 -10.98 -6.56
N LEU A 290 48.73 -11.65 -5.44
CA LEU A 290 47.95 -12.82 -5.03
C LEU A 290 46.49 -12.45 -4.68
N VAL A 291 46.29 -11.35 -3.93
CA VAL A 291 44.97 -10.78 -3.63
C VAL A 291 44.31 -10.24 -4.89
N GLY A 292 45.05 -9.56 -5.77
CA GLY A 292 44.55 -9.07 -7.05
C GLY A 292 44.13 -10.20 -8.00
N PHE A 293 44.85 -11.32 -8.00
CA PHE A 293 44.53 -12.51 -8.79
C PHE A 293 43.36 -13.31 -8.20
N GLN A 294 43.27 -13.46 -6.88
CA GLN A 294 42.08 -14.03 -6.25
C GLN A 294 40.85 -13.14 -6.43
N ALA A 295 41.00 -11.82 -6.38
CA ALA A 295 39.93 -10.87 -6.67
C ALA A 295 39.48 -10.97 -8.14
N SER A 296 40.40 -11.06 -9.11
CA SER A 296 40.04 -11.16 -10.53
C SER A 296 39.34 -12.47 -10.87
N LEU A 297 39.71 -13.60 -10.26
CA LEU A 297 38.98 -14.87 -10.39
C LEU A 297 37.66 -14.89 -9.61
N SER A 298 37.53 -14.06 -8.56
CA SER A 298 36.29 -13.90 -7.79
C SER A 298 35.33 -12.88 -8.42
N TYR A 299 35.69 -12.23 -9.52
CA TYR A 299 34.96 -11.11 -10.12
C TYR A 299 33.72 -11.54 -10.94
N ARG A 300 32.82 -12.32 -10.33
CA ARG A 300 31.39 -12.24 -10.69
C ARG A 300 30.91 -10.83 -10.33
N PRO A 301 30.31 -10.05 -11.24
CA PRO A 301 30.13 -8.60 -11.04
C PRO A 301 28.97 -8.25 -10.08
N ALA A 302 29.19 -8.46 -8.79
CA ALA A 302 28.38 -7.87 -7.73
C ALA A 302 28.84 -6.42 -7.46
N ARG A 303 28.32 -5.46 -8.23
CA ARG A 303 28.57 -4.03 -7.98
C ARG A 303 27.74 -3.55 -6.78
N ASN A 304 28.39 -3.36 -5.63
CA ASN A 304 27.87 -2.52 -4.53
C ASN A 304 29.00 -2.12 -3.57
N ALA A 305 29.59 -0.93 -3.78
CA ALA A 305 30.36 -0.17 -2.79
C ALA A 305 30.58 1.25 -3.33
N GLY A 306 29.87 2.24 -2.79
CA GLY A 306 29.97 3.63 -3.25
C GLY A 306 31.07 4.42 -2.53
N ILE A 307 32.08 4.86 -3.28
CA ILE A 307 32.80 6.13 -3.03
C ILE A 307 32.84 6.84 -4.38
N LEU A 308 32.50 8.14 -4.38
CA LEU A 308 31.86 8.83 -5.52
C LEU A 308 30.49 8.22 -5.84
N ASN A 309 29.45 8.73 -5.18
CA ASN A 309 28.10 8.66 -5.76
C ASN A 309 28.12 9.51 -7.03
N ASP A 310 28.09 8.87 -8.20
CA ASP A 310 27.86 9.59 -9.45
C ASP A 310 26.48 10.26 -9.36
N ALA A 311 26.47 11.60 -9.35
CA ALA A 311 25.26 12.38 -9.21
C ALA A 311 24.29 12.20 -10.38
N TYR A 312 24.77 11.66 -11.51
CA TYR A 312 24.05 11.43 -12.75
C TYR A 312 23.71 9.95 -13.00
N SER A 313 24.15 9.01 -12.14
CA SER A 313 23.66 7.64 -12.24
C SER A 313 22.33 7.47 -11.52
N LEU A 314 21.38 6.86 -12.22
CA LEU A 314 20.10 6.40 -11.71
C LEU A 314 20.20 4.95 -11.18
N SER A 315 21.27 4.23 -11.52
CA SER A 315 21.43 2.79 -11.24
C SER A 315 20.25 1.96 -11.78
N LEU A 316 19.86 2.25 -13.02
CA LEU A 316 18.78 1.61 -13.73
C LEU A 316 19.17 0.17 -14.09
N GLY A 317 18.36 -0.78 -13.64
CA GLY A 317 18.52 -2.19 -13.99
C GLY A 317 17.18 -2.87 -14.19
N ALA A 318 17.21 -4.09 -14.76
CA ALA A 318 16.06 -4.98 -14.79
C ALA A 318 16.50 -6.41 -14.48
N SER A 319 15.76 -7.08 -13.60
CA SER A 319 16.01 -8.46 -13.16
C SER A 319 14.75 -9.31 -13.35
N ARG A 320 14.88 -10.58 -13.75
CA ARG A 320 13.72 -11.47 -13.91
C ARG A 320 13.19 -11.90 -12.54
N SER A 321 11.89 -11.76 -12.34
CA SER A 321 11.17 -11.96 -11.08
C SER A 321 9.89 -12.78 -11.37
N GLY A 322 10.07 -14.05 -11.73
CA GLY A 322 9.00 -14.89 -12.29
C GLY A 322 8.75 -14.55 -13.76
N ASP A 323 7.48 -14.32 -14.13
CA ASP A 323 7.05 -13.94 -15.49
C ASP A 323 7.04 -12.43 -15.73
N TYR A 324 7.77 -11.68 -14.90
CA TYR A 324 7.94 -10.24 -15.01
C TYR A 324 9.42 -9.85 -14.90
N LEU A 325 9.78 -8.80 -15.62
CA LEU A 325 10.99 -8.04 -15.40
C LEU A 325 10.73 -6.98 -14.31
N ARG A 326 11.49 -7.07 -13.23
CA ARG A 326 11.55 -6.08 -12.16
C ARG A 326 12.58 -5.02 -12.55
N ILE A 327 12.09 -3.93 -13.13
CA ILE A 327 12.85 -2.72 -13.43
C ILE A 327 13.08 -1.97 -12.11
N HIS A 328 14.28 -1.45 -11.87
CA HIS A 328 14.62 -0.74 -10.63
C HIS A 328 15.63 0.38 -10.86
N TRP A 329 15.70 1.33 -9.92
CA TRP A 329 16.68 2.43 -9.87
C TRP A 329 17.02 2.77 -8.41
N ASP A 330 18.13 3.46 -8.15
CA ASP A 330 18.44 3.90 -6.79
C ASP A 330 17.68 5.19 -6.43
N ARG A 331 16.72 5.08 -5.50
CA ARG A 331 16.00 6.22 -4.90
C ARG A 331 16.92 7.18 -4.13
N ASN A 332 18.10 6.72 -3.70
CA ASN A 332 19.05 7.53 -2.92
C ASN A 332 20.02 8.32 -3.82
N SER A 333 20.01 8.08 -5.14
CA SER A 333 20.80 8.83 -6.10
C SER A 333 20.47 10.34 -6.03
N PRO A 334 21.46 11.24 -6.22
CA PRO A 334 21.19 12.68 -6.20
C PRO A 334 20.16 13.10 -7.24
N ALA A 335 20.20 12.52 -8.43
CA ALA A 335 19.22 12.77 -9.50
C ALA A 335 17.79 12.39 -9.10
N VAL A 336 17.54 11.18 -8.59
CA VAL A 336 16.16 10.75 -8.23
C VAL A 336 15.61 11.53 -7.04
N ARG A 337 16.46 11.98 -6.10
CA ARG A 337 16.03 12.84 -4.98
C ARG A 337 15.79 14.31 -5.35
N ALA A 338 16.45 14.81 -6.40
CA ALA A 338 16.26 16.16 -6.91
C ALA A 338 15.23 16.24 -8.07
N ALA A 339 14.56 15.13 -8.37
CA ALA A 339 13.62 15.02 -9.48
C ALA A 339 12.28 15.73 -9.22
N GLN A 340 11.74 16.34 -10.27
CA GLN A 340 10.39 16.92 -10.30
C GLN A 340 9.39 16.02 -11.04
N ARG A 341 9.89 15.24 -12.00
CA ARG A 341 9.16 14.18 -12.74
C ARG A 341 10.18 13.26 -13.43
N ALA A 342 9.75 12.09 -13.89
CA ALA A 342 10.49 11.27 -14.83
C ALA A 342 9.57 10.66 -15.89
N VAL A 343 10.20 10.07 -16.91
CA VAL A 343 9.54 9.28 -17.95
C VAL A 343 10.31 7.98 -18.10
N LEU A 344 9.63 6.85 -17.90
CA LEU A 344 10.14 5.51 -18.20
C LEU A 344 9.60 5.07 -19.55
N THR A 345 10.49 4.98 -20.55
CA THR A 345 10.18 4.40 -21.86
C THR A 345 10.61 2.94 -21.88
N ILE A 346 9.71 2.06 -22.31
CA ILE A 346 9.93 0.63 -22.47
C ILE A 346 9.79 0.30 -23.96
N SER A 347 10.87 -0.19 -24.57
CA SER A 347 10.94 -0.52 -26.00
C SER A 347 11.15 -2.03 -26.18
N GLU A 348 10.25 -2.66 -26.92
CA GLU A 348 10.20 -4.11 -27.17
C GLU A 348 9.91 -4.36 -28.66
N GLY A 349 10.97 -4.51 -29.44
CA GLY A 349 10.87 -4.59 -30.91
C GLY A 349 10.28 -3.30 -31.49
N ALA A 350 9.10 -3.41 -32.12
CA ALA A 350 8.34 -2.26 -32.61
C ALA A 350 7.42 -1.63 -31.55
N TYR A 351 7.12 -2.34 -30.45
CA TYR A 351 6.27 -1.83 -29.38
C TYR A 351 7.04 -0.82 -28.50
N ASN A 352 6.40 0.29 -28.18
CA ASN A 352 6.93 1.30 -27.28
C ASN A 352 5.84 1.72 -26.29
N LYS A 353 6.14 1.63 -25.00
CA LYS A 353 5.27 2.09 -23.92
C LYS A 353 5.97 3.21 -23.16
N VAL A 354 5.31 4.35 -23.05
CA VAL A 354 5.74 5.48 -22.22
C VAL A 354 4.98 5.44 -20.90
N VAL A 355 5.68 5.65 -19.79
CA VAL A 355 5.10 5.74 -18.45
C VAL A 355 5.65 7.00 -17.79
N ASP A 356 4.82 8.02 -17.64
CA ASP A 356 5.13 9.18 -16.81
C ASP A 356 5.19 8.77 -15.32
N LEU A 357 6.17 9.31 -14.61
CA LEU A 357 6.43 9.04 -13.19
C LEU A 357 6.51 10.37 -12.44
N ASP A 358 5.64 10.58 -11.45
CA ASP A 358 5.75 11.69 -10.51
C ASP A 358 6.85 11.45 -9.45
N VAL A 359 7.06 12.44 -8.57
CA VAL A 359 8.08 12.38 -7.51
C VAL A 359 7.82 11.23 -6.52
N LEU A 360 6.56 10.89 -6.24
CA LEU A 360 6.19 9.82 -5.31
C LEU A 360 6.43 8.44 -5.96
N GLN A 361 6.12 8.31 -7.25
CA GLN A 361 6.42 7.12 -8.04
C GLN A 361 7.93 6.91 -8.18
N LEU A 362 8.72 7.97 -8.35
CA LEU A 362 10.19 7.91 -8.35
C LEU A 362 10.80 7.46 -7.01
N GLN A 363 10.17 7.79 -5.89
CA GLN A 363 10.59 7.30 -4.57
C GLN A 363 10.20 5.84 -4.30
N ASN A 364 9.39 5.22 -5.16
CA ASN A 364 9.18 3.77 -5.21
C ASN A 364 10.12 3.15 -6.27
N PRO A 365 11.28 2.58 -5.89
CA PRO A 365 12.40 2.27 -6.80
C PRO A 365 12.18 1.03 -7.70
N THR A 366 10.94 0.68 -8.05
CA THR A 366 10.62 -0.57 -8.75
C THR A 366 9.34 -0.49 -9.58
N VAL A 367 9.43 -0.96 -10.83
CA VAL A 367 8.31 -1.17 -11.76
C VAL A 367 8.36 -2.60 -12.30
N TYR A 368 7.20 -3.24 -12.45
CA TYR A 368 7.09 -4.58 -13.03
C TYR A 368 6.55 -4.50 -14.46
N TYR A 369 7.21 -5.21 -15.38
CA TYR A 369 6.83 -5.30 -16.79
C TYR A 369 6.83 -6.76 -17.26
N ARG A 370 5.80 -7.21 -17.98
CA ARG A 370 5.78 -8.52 -18.62
C ARG A 370 6.31 -8.36 -20.05
N ASN A 371 7.47 -8.93 -20.33
CA ASN A 371 8.05 -8.96 -21.68
C ASN A 371 7.36 -10.02 -22.55
N MET A 372 7.29 -9.74 -23.86
CA MET A 372 6.79 -10.67 -24.89
C MET A 372 7.91 -11.24 -25.76
N SER A 373 9.12 -10.71 -25.63
CA SER A 373 10.32 -11.06 -26.38
C SER A 373 11.52 -11.29 -25.45
N ASP A 374 12.61 -11.79 -26.02
CA ASP A 374 13.83 -12.12 -25.28
C ASP A 374 14.81 -10.92 -25.13
N SER A 375 14.40 -9.70 -25.53
CA SER A 375 15.20 -8.47 -25.41
C SER A 375 14.34 -7.22 -25.24
N VAL A 376 14.46 -6.52 -24.10
CA VAL A 376 13.70 -5.30 -23.78
C VAL A 376 14.65 -4.18 -23.38
N ARG A 377 14.46 -2.98 -23.94
CA ARG A 377 15.23 -1.78 -23.59
C ARG A 377 14.39 -0.86 -22.72
N PHE A 378 14.94 -0.47 -21.58
CA PHE A 378 14.38 0.49 -20.64
C PHE A 378 15.19 1.78 -20.69
N ARG A 379 14.54 2.92 -20.90
CA ARG A 379 15.14 4.25 -20.77
C ARG A 379 14.39 5.01 -19.68
N LEU A 380 15.08 5.37 -18.60
CA LEU A 380 14.54 6.24 -17.56
C LEU A 380 15.16 7.64 -17.73
N GLU A 381 14.29 8.63 -17.93
CA GLU A 381 14.69 10.03 -18.03
C GLU A 381 14.08 10.85 -16.88
N VAL A 382 14.95 11.40 -16.03
CA VAL A 382 14.60 12.07 -14.77
C VAL A 382 14.85 13.56 -14.90
N PHE A 383 13.82 14.38 -14.75
CA PHE A 383 13.89 15.83 -14.90
C PHE A 383 14.10 16.50 -13.55
N LEU A 384 15.25 17.15 -13.38
CA LEU A 384 15.63 17.88 -12.16
C LEU A 384 15.06 19.31 -12.17
N LYS A 385 14.99 19.91 -13.36
CA LYS A 385 14.39 21.21 -13.69
C LYS A 385 13.88 21.16 -15.13
N GLU A 386 13.08 22.13 -15.57
CA GLU A 386 12.47 22.18 -16.92
C GLU A 386 13.42 21.83 -18.09
N ARG A 387 14.68 22.28 -18.01
CA ARG A 387 15.71 22.10 -19.06
C ARG A 387 16.89 21.23 -18.64
N VAL A 388 16.77 20.47 -17.54
CA VAL A 388 17.84 19.62 -17.00
C VAL A 388 17.27 18.24 -16.70
N SER A 389 17.57 17.27 -17.56
CA SER A 389 17.27 15.86 -17.33
C SER A 389 18.54 15.00 -17.25
N VAL A 390 18.41 13.86 -16.58
CA VAL A 390 19.40 12.79 -16.46
C VAL A 390 18.77 11.55 -17.11
N VAL A 391 19.49 10.91 -18.03
CA VAL A 391 19.00 9.75 -18.78
C VAL A 391 19.90 8.55 -18.51
N GLU A 392 19.32 7.45 -18.03
CA GLU A 392 20.00 6.15 -18.00
C GLU A 392 19.23 5.16 -18.88
N THR A 393 19.91 4.20 -19.49
CA THR A 393 19.31 3.20 -20.38
C THR A 393 19.90 1.83 -20.11
N PHE A 394 19.03 0.86 -19.86
CA PHE A 394 19.37 -0.53 -19.56
C PHE A 394 18.73 -1.45 -20.61
N GLU A 395 19.51 -2.35 -21.20
CA GLU A 395 19.02 -3.33 -22.16
C GLU A 395 19.04 -4.72 -21.51
N TRP A 396 17.85 -5.21 -21.17
CA TRP A 396 17.68 -6.56 -20.65
C TRP A 396 17.64 -7.58 -21.78
N LYS A 397 18.34 -8.69 -21.60
CA LYS A 397 18.30 -9.88 -22.46
C LYS A 397 18.19 -11.12 -21.59
N LYS A 398 17.57 -12.16 -22.15
CA LYS A 398 17.30 -13.46 -21.52
C LYS A 398 18.52 -14.38 -21.49
#